data_AF-A0AAN8Z7N0-F1
#
_entry.id   AF-A0AAN8Z7N0-F1
#
_cell.length_a   1.000
_cell.length_b   1.000
_cell.length_c   1.000
_cell.angle_alpha   90.00
_cell.angle_beta   90.00
_cell.angle_gamma   90.00
#
_symmetry.space_group_name_H-M   'P 1'
#
loop_
_entity.id
_entity.type
_entity.pdbx_description
1 polymer ?
#
loop_
_entity_poly.entity_id
_entity_poly.type
_entity_poly.pdbx_seq_one_letter_code
_entity_poly.pdbx_strand_id
1 'polypeptide(L)'
;MDHEEDEDKFSNLPEQIISHILSFLPIKYAASTSILSPKFKSLWLDITDLEFEDDHLFHPDKFRDFVESILIRCSSPTIHRFALRCSSTVDDMFIVNDWIENVINRYVEVVELSISSYYSPKLNAEIPKQLFVCKTLVVLKNNLKFNLSIPDLDEDVVWFPNLKVFHMVVHNPSEDLEKRLFCNFPVLEDLCVEGSLAED
;
A
#
# COMPACT_ATOMS: atom_id res chain seq x y z
N MET A 1 -48.19 -20.24 -15.80
CA MET A 1 -47.49 -19.14 -15.14
C MET A 1 -46.04 -19.53 -15.21
N ASP A 2 -45.37 -19.08 -16.26
CA ASP A 2 -43.95 -19.35 -16.46
C ASP A 2 -43.21 -18.52 -15.42
N HIS A 3 -42.65 -19.18 -14.43
CA HIS A 3 -41.62 -18.58 -13.60
C HIS A 3 -40.39 -18.49 -14.50
N GLU A 4 -40.20 -17.34 -15.17
CA GLU A 4 -38.85 -16.90 -15.51
C GLU A 4 -38.13 -16.73 -14.17
N GLU A 5 -37.46 -17.80 -13.72
CA GLU A 5 -36.38 -17.64 -12.76
C GLU A 5 -35.42 -16.64 -13.43
N ASP A 6 -35.28 -15.46 -12.84
CA ASP A 6 -34.20 -14.53 -13.18
C ASP A 6 -32.88 -15.29 -12.95
N GLU A 7 -32.44 -16.03 -13.96
CA GLU A 7 -31.18 -16.76 -13.93
C GLU A 7 -30.09 -15.75 -13.61
N ASP A 8 -29.42 -15.95 -12.47
CA ASP A 8 -28.29 -15.13 -12.07
C ASP A 8 -27.17 -15.31 -13.11
N LYS A 9 -27.12 -14.39 -14.07
CA LYS A 9 -26.17 -14.40 -15.18
C LYS A 9 -24.73 -14.31 -14.69
N PHE A 10 -24.48 -13.82 -13.48
CA PHE A 10 -23.14 -13.76 -12.89
C PHE A 10 -22.67 -15.12 -12.36
N SER A 11 -23.59 -15.99 -11.93
CA SER A 11 -23.25 -17.34 -11.47
C SER A 11 -22.69 -18.24 -12.58
N ASN A 12 -23.12 -18.01 -13.83
CA ASN A 12 -22.72 -18.77 -15.02
C ASN A 12 -21.38 -18.33 -15.63
N LEU A 13 -20.77 -17.24 -15.14
CA LEU A 13 -19.48 -16.80 -15.66
C LEU A 13 -18.35 -17.80 -15.29
N PRO A 14 -17.41 -18.06 -16.22
CA PRO A 14 -16.18 -18.77 -15.91
C PRO A 14 -15.36 -18.01 -14.86
N GLU A 15 -14.67 -18.74 -13.98
CA GLU A 15 -13.89 -18.14 -12.89
C GLU A 15 -12.82 -17.18 -13.41
N GLN A 16 -12.19 -17.49 -14.55
CA GLN A 16 -11.18 -16.64 -15.16
C GLN A 16 -11.75 -15.27 -15.56
N ILE A 17 -13.01 -15.21 -16.01
CA ILE A 17 -13.67 -13.95 -16.37
C ILE A 17 -14.01 -13.18 -15.10
N ILE A 18 -14.46 -13.86 -14.04
CA ILE A 18 -14.72 -13.23 -12.74
C ILE A 18 -13.43 -12.63 -12.17
N SER A 19 -12.33 -13.39 -12.13
CA SER A 19 -11.02 -12.90 -11.68
C SER A 19 -10.55 -11.71 -12.50
N HIS A 20 -10.74 -11.74 -13.83
CA HIS A 20 -10.40 -10.63 -14.70
C HIS A 20 -11.23 -9.37 -14.36
N ILE A 21 -12.55 -9.50 -14.19
CA ILE A 21 -13.41 -8.38 -13.76
C ILE A 21 -12.95 -7.83 -12.41
N LEU A 22 -12.72 -8.72 -11.43
CA LEU A 22 -12.29 -8.37 -10.08
C LEU A 22 -10.94 -7.64 -10.07
N SER A 23 -10.01 -8.00 -10.98
CA SER A 23 -8.70 -7.35 -11.08
C SER A 23 -8.76 -5.87 -11.49
N PHE A 24 -9.87 -5.41 -12.06
CA PHE A 24 -10.09 -4.00 -12.38
C PHE A 24 -10.75 -3.21 -11.25
N LEU A 25 -11.19 -3.87 -10.17
CA LEU A 25 -11.90 -3.23 -9.08
C LEU A 25 -10.93 -2.91 -7.93
N PRO A 26 -11.01 -1.70 -7.35
CA PRO A 26 -10.44 -1.46 -6.03
C PRO A 26 -10.93 -2.50 -5.03
N ILE A 27 -10.08 -2.91 -4.09
CA ILE A 27 -10.32 -4.06 -3.20
C ILE A 27 -11.63 -3.94 -2.41
N LYS A 28 -12.03 -2.72 -2.04
CA LYS A 28 -13.32 -2.44 -1.38
C LYS A 28 -14.52 -2.88 -2.22
N TYR A 29 -14.48 -2.60 -3.52
CA TYR A 29 -15.56 -2.98 -4.44
C TYR A 29 -15.48 -4.46 -4.77
N ALA A 30 -14.27 -5.01 -4.98
CA ALA A 30 -14.10 -6.44 -5.18
C ALA A 30 -14.67 -7.25 -4.00
N ALA A 31 -14.35 -6.89 -2.76
CA ALA A 31 -14.91 -7.53 -1.57
C ALA A 31 -16.45 -7.40 -1.49
N SER A 32 -17.01 -6.25 -1.93
CA SER A 32 -18.46 -6.04 -1.94
C SER A 32 -19.20 -6.97 -2.91
N THR A 33 -18.55 -7.42 -3.99
CA THR A 33 -19.14 -8.38 -4.94
C THR A 33 -19.31 -9.78 -4.36
N SER A 34 -18.77 -10.05 -3.16
CA SER A 34 -18.91 -11.35 -2.50
C SER A 34 -20.37 -11.76 -2.24
N ILE A 35 -21.31 -10.82 -2.28
CA ILE A 35 -22.76 -11.10 -2.16
C ILE A 35 -23.39 -11.63 -3.45
N LEU A 36 -22.72 -11.47 -4.60
CA LEU A 36 -23.27 -11.83 -5.91
C LEU A 36 -23.32 -13.35 -6.07
N SER A 37 -22.24 -14.05 -5.76
CA SER A 37 -22.22 -15.51 -5.78
C SER A 37 -21.05 -16.09 -4.96
N PRO A 38 -21.08 -17.40 -4.64
CA PRO A 38 -19.98 -18.08 -3.96
C PRO A 38 -18.64 -17.97 -4.70
N LYS A 39 -18.64 -17.92 -6.05
CA LYS A 39 -17.43 -17.76 -6.87
C LYS A 39 -16.81 -16.38 -6.66
N PHE A 40 -17.62 -15.32 -6.69
CA PHE A 40 -17.11 -13.97 -6.42
C PHE A 40 -16.51 -13.92 -5.01
N LYS A 41 -17.20 -14.48 -4.01
CA LYS A 41 -16.75 -14.53 -2.61
C LYS A 41 -15.38 -15.22 -2.43
N SER A 42 -15.05 -16.24 -3.21
CA SER A 42 -13.75 -16.90 -3.15
C SER A 42 -12.69 -16.15 -3.95
N LEU A 43 -12.99 -15.75 -5.19
CA LEU A 43 -11.99 -15.24 -6.14
C LEU A 43 -11.47 -13.85 -5.79
N TRP A 44 -12.25 -13.00 -5.08
CA TRP A 44 -11.72 -11.69 -4.67
C TRP A 44 -10.59 -11.82 -3.64
N LEU A 45 -10.49 -12.94 -2.92
CA LEU A 45 -9.40 -13.18 -1.96
C LEU A 45 -8.04 -13.38 -2.64
N ASP A 46 -8.05 -13.73 -3.94
CA ASP A 46 -6.85 -13.95 -4.76
C ASP A 46 -6.30 -12.63 -5.36
N ILE A 47 -6.96 -11.50 -5.12
CA ILE A 47 -6.47 -10.19 -5.58
C ILE A 47 -5.20 -9.83 -4.82
N THR A 48 -4.16 -9.50 -5.58
CA THR A 48 -2.83 -9.14 -5.06
C THR A 48 -2.52 -7.64 -5.20
N ASP A 49 -3.39 -6.89 -5.86
CA ASP A 49 -3.35 -5.42 -5.95
C ASP A 49 -4.30 -4.83 -4.91
N LEU A 50 -3.75 -4.47 -3.76
CA LEU A 50 -4.50 -3.94 -2.63
C LEU A 50 -4.41 -2.42 -2.62
N GLU A 51 -5.53 -1.75 -2.90
CA GLU A 51 -5.63 -0.29 -2.85
C GLU A 51 -6.65 0.15 -1.81
N PHE A 52 -6.16 0.88 -0.81
CA PHE A 52 -6.92 1.40 0.30
C PHE A 52 -6.93 2.93 0.23
N GLU A 53 -8.13 3.49 0.18
CA GLU A 53 -8.35 4.93 0.21
C GLU A 53 -9.38 5.26 1.29
N ASP A 54 -8.98 6.12 2.21
CA ASP A 54 -9.88 6.75 3.17
C ASP A 54 -10.75 7.77 2.41
N ASP A 55 -12.03 7.44 2.22
CA ASP A 55 -12.99 8.30 1.52
C ASP A 55 -13.59 9.38 2.44
N HIS A 56 -13.10 9.53 3.68
CA HIS A 56 -13.60 10.42 4.73
C HIS A 56 -15.07 10.16 5.14
N LEU A 57 -15.72 9.14 4.56
CA LEU A 57 -17.09 8.74 4.89
C LEU A 57 -17.12 7.80 6.09
N PHE A 58 -15.97 7.21 6.44
CA PHE A 58 -15.81 6.29 7.53
C PHE A 58 -15.23 6.95 8.78
N HIS A 59 -15.62 6.43 9.94
CA HIS A 59 -14.88 6.70 11.16
C HIS A 59 -13.47 6.09 11.02
N PRO A 60 -12.41 6.76 11.53
CA PRO A 60 -11.04 6.25 11.63
C PRO A 60 -10.90 4.73 11.80
N ASP A 61 -11.56 4.24 12.83
CA ASP A 61 -11.45 2.85 13.27
C ASP A 61 -12.05 1.89 12.22
N LYS A 62 -13.08 2.32 11.49
CA LYS A 62 -13.67 1.49 10.44
C LYS A 62 -12.74 1.33 9.24
N PHE A 63 -11.99 2.38 8.88
CA PHE A 63 -10.99 2.27 7.83
C PHE A 63 -9.86 1.33 8.26
N ARG A 64 -9.38 1.49 9.50
CA ARG A 64 -8.40 0.57 10.10
C ARG A 64 -8.90 -0.88 10.08
N ASP A 65 -10.08 -1.14 10.64
CA ASP A 65 -10.70 -2.47 10.71
C ASP A 65 -10.85 -3.08 9.31
N PHE A 66 -11.18 -2.25 8.33
CA PHE A 66 -11.28 -2.69 6.93
C PHE A 66 -9.92 -3.13 6.38
N VAL A 67 -8.87 -2.31 6.52
CA VAL A 67 -7.52 -2.66 6.07
C VAL A 67 -7.04 -3.95 6.75
N GLU A 68 -7.14 -4.03 8.08
CA GLU A 68 -6.73 -5.22 8.85
C GLU A 68 -7.53 -6.46 8.42
N SER A 69 -8.86 -6.34 8.24
CA SER A 69 -9.70 -7.45 7.81
C SER A 69 -9.29 -7.97 6.43
N ILE A 70 -8.99 -7.08 5.48
CA ILE A 70 -8.54 -7.48 4.14
C ILE A 70 -7.17 -8.14 4.21
N LEU A 71 -6.21 -7.57 4.94
CA LEU A 71 -4.87 -8.15 5.09
C LEU A 71 -4.93 -9.55 5.74
N ILE A 72 -5.84 -9.78 6.69
CA ILE A 72 -6.04 -11.10 7.31
C ILE A 72 -6.72 -12.09 6.34
N ARG A 73 -7.70 -11.63 5.55
CA ARG A 73 -8.54 -12.50 4.71
C ARG A 73 -7.90 -12.87 3.38
N CYS A 74 -7.18 -11.94 2.77
CA CYS A 74 -6.44 -12.19 1.53
C CYS A 74 -5.24 -13.08 1.86
N SER A 75 -5.46 -14.40 1.91
CA SER A 75 -4.44 -15.41 2.23
C SER A 75 -3.41 -15.63 1.12
N SER A 76 -3.39 -14.79 0.09
CA SER A 76 -2.39 -14.88 -0.97
C SER A 76 -0.99 -14.82 -0.33
N PRO A 77 -0.10 -15.78 -0.66
CA PRO A 77 1.27 -15.79 -0.16
C PRO A 77 2.07 -14.60 -0.70
N THR A 78 1.58 -13.97 -1.77
CA THR A 78 2.22 -12.83 -2.44
C THR A 78 1.24 -11.67 -2.59
N ILE A 79 1.70 -10.46 -2.32
CA ILE A 79 1.02 -9.22 -2.67
C ILE A 79 1.86 -8.57 -3.77
N HIS A 80 1.25 -8.16 -4.88
CA HIS A 80 1.98 -7.50 -5.95
C HIS A 80 2.09 -6.00 -5.65
N ARG A 81 0.95 -5.36 -5.34
CA ARG A 81 0.87 -3.93 -5.04
C ARG A 81 0.13 -3.68 -3.74
N PHE A 82 0.69 -2.80 -2.92
CA PHE A 82 0.05 -2.21 -1.77
C PHE A 82 0.03 -0.69 -1.91
N ALA A 83 -1.17 -0.12 -2.04
CA ALA A 83 -1.39 1.32 -2.11
C ALA A 83 -2.26 1.77 -0.93
N LEU A 84 -1.75 2.71 -0.14
CA LEU A 84 -2.44 3.27 1.02
C LEU A 84 -2.52 4.79 0.90
N ARG A 85 -3.73 5.31 0.75
CA ARG A 85 -4.06 6.74 0.72
C ARG A 85 -4.96 7.03 1.91
N CYS A 86 -4.45 7.74 2.91
CA CYS A 86 -5.28 8.11 4.04
C CYS A 86 -4.94 9.48 4.61
N SER A 87 -5.98 10.15 5.10
CA SER A 87 -5.84 11.38 5.86
C SER A 87 -5.95 11.05 7.35
N SER A 88 -5.12 11.65 8.19
CA SER A 88 -4.96 11.29 9.59
C SER A 88 -6.26 11.29 10.33
N THR A 89 -6.66 10.07 10.58
CA THR A 89 -7.17 9.60 11.85
C THR A 89 -6.38 8.41 12.39
N VAL A 90 -5.40 7.91 11.60
CA VAL A 90 -4.40 6.94 12.04
C VAL A 90 -3.28 7.72 12.72
N ASP A 91 -3.53 8.15 13.96
CA ASP A 91 -2.52 8.80 14.81
C ASP A 91 -1.39 7.86 15.21
N ASP A 92 -1.45 6.61 14.76
CA ASP A 92 -0.53 5.55 15.11
C ASP A 92 0.20 5.00 13.86
N MET A 93 1.34 5.60 13.54
CA MET A 93 2.25 5.07 12.52
C MET A 93 2.74 3.66 12.81
N PHE A 94 2.66 3.18 14.06
CA PHE A 94 3.00 1.79 14.35
C PHE A 94 2.05 0.84 13.61
N ILE A 95 0.76 1.17 13.50
CA ILE A 95 -0.22 0.35 12.76
C ILE A 95 0.11 0.32 11.27
N VAL A 96 0.47 1.47 10.68
CA VAL A 96 0.88 1.52 9.27
C VAL A 96 2.15 0.70 9.03
N ASN A 97 3.09 0.76 9.97
CA ASN A 97 4.31 -0.05 9.92
C ASN A 97 4.01 -1.55 10.01
N ASP A 98 3.06 -1.97 10.83
CA ASP A 98 2.59 -3.36 10.90
C ASP A 98 1.99 -3.82 9.56
N TRP A 99 1.21 -2.96 8.90
CA TRP A 99 0.66 -3.25 7.57
C TRP A 99 1.77 -3.37 6.52
N ILE A 100 2.77 -2.47 6.54
CA ILE A 100 3.91 -2.51 5.62
C ILE A 100 4.74 -3.78 5.87
N GLU A 101 5.06 -4.11 7.11
CA GLU A 101 5.79 -5.34 7.46
C GLU A 101 5.03 -6.59 6.98
N ASN A 102 3.72 -6.59 7.15
CA ASN A 102 2.87 -7.66 6.67
C ASN A 102 2.96 -7.86 5.14
N VAL A 103 2.93 -6.79 4.35
CA VAL A 103 3.05 -6.91 2.88
C VAL A 103 4.48 -7.22 2.43
N ILE A 104 5.50 -6.76 3.15
CA ILE A 104 6.91 -7.16 2.93
C ILE A 104 7.06 -8.68 3.12
N ASN A 105 6.49 -9.24 4.19
CA ASN A 105 6.48 -10.68 4.45
C ASN A 105 5.70 -11.47 3.40
N ARG A 106 4.92 -10.78 2.55
CA ARG A 106 4.23 -11.30 1.38
C ARG A 106 4.86 -10.84 0.07
N TYR A 107 6.18 -10.58 0.07
CA TYR A 107 6.99 -10.38 -1.12
C TYR A 107 6.51 -9.23 -2.01
N VAL A 108 6.02 -8.14 -1.40
CA VAL A 108 5.51 -6.97 -2.14
C VAL A 108 6.53 -6.41 -3.13
N GLU A 109 6.05 -6.05 -4.31
CA GLU A 109 6.86 -5.45 -5.38
C GLU A 109 6.61 -3.95 -5.51
N VAL A 110 5.39 -3.49 -5.26
CA VAL A 110 4.98 -2.09 -5.38
C VAL A 110 4.36 -1.60 -4.08
N VAL A 111 4.96 -0.56 -3.50
CA VAL A 111 4.42 0.15 -2.33
C VAL A 111 4.18 1.61 -2.68
N GLU A 112 2.93 2.06 -2.52
CA GLU A 112 2.52 3.46 -2.72
C GLU A 112 1.86 3.99 -1.44
N LEU A 113 2.48 4.98 -0.81
CA LEU A 113 2.01 5.57 0.44
C LEU A 113 1.68 7.05 0.21
N SER A 114 0.50 7.47 0.62
CA SER A 114 0.07 8.87 0.62
C SER A 114 -0.67 9.15 1.91
N ILE A 115 0.07 9.58 2.94
CA ILE A 115 -0.47 9.79 4.28
C ILE A 115 -0.23 11.24 4.69
N SER A 116 -1.30 11.93 5.09
CA SER A 116 -1.24 13.31 5.56
C SER A 116 -1.85 13.44 6.95
N SER A 117 -1.18 14.09 7.91
CA SER A 117 -1.79 14.45 9.20
C SER A 117 -2.25 15.89 9.30
N TYR A 118 -3.51 16.08 9.70
CA TYR A 118 -4.09 17.41 9.97
C TYR A 118 -3.89 17.83 11.43
N TYR A 119 -3.81 16.87 12.36
CA TYR A 119 -3.77 17.14 13.80
C TYR A 119 -2.37 17.15 14.38
N SER A 120 -1.41 16.48 13.74
CA SER A 120 -0.01 16.44 14.21
C SER A 120 0.97 16.78 13.07
N PRO A 121 1.33 18.07 12.91
CA PRO A 121 2.35 18.49 11.93
C PRO A 121 3.76 17.99 12.26
N LYS A 122 3.96 17.29 13.39
CA LYS A 122 5.26 16.80 13.89
C LYS A 122 5.31 15.28 14.03
N LEU A 123 4.45 14.54 13.33
CA LEU A 123 4.53 13.08 13.37
C LEU A 123 5.87 12.64 12.77
N ASN A 124 6.78 12.17 13.62
CA ASN A 124 8.01 11.50 13.18
C ASN A 124 7.61 10.10 12.69
N ALA A 125 7.01 10.05 11.51
CA ALA A 125 6.65 8.82 10.84
C ALA A 125 7.90 8.24 10.20
N GLU A 126 8.46 7.19 10.79
CA GLU A 126 9.57 6.46 10.19
C GLU A 126 9.02 5.31 9.35
N ILE A 127 9.45 5.23 8.09
CA ILE A 127 9.23 4.04 7.27
C ILE A 127 9.96 2.87 7.94
N PRO A 128 9.34 1.67 8.01
CA PRO A 128 9.96 0.53 8.66
C PRO A 128 11.28 0.16 7.97
N LYS A 129 12.31 -0.09 8.76
CA LYS A 129 13.67 -0.45 8.30
C LYS A 129 13.65 -1.65 7.35
N GLN A 130 12.69 -2.56 7.53
CA GLN A 130 12.46 -3.74 6.71
C GLN A 130 12.24 -3.38 5.23
N LEU A 131 11.64 -2.21 4.94
CA LEU A 131 11.41 -1.76 3.57
C LEU A 131 12.73 -1.44 2.86
N PHE A 132 13.72 -0.91 3.58
CA PHE A 132 15.06 -0.61 3.06
C PHE A 132 15.85 -1.86 2.69
N VAL A 133 15.55 -3.03 3.27
CA VAL A 133 16.24 -4.29 2.94
C VAL A 133 15.37 -5.25 2.14
N CYS A 134 14.17 -4.81 1.72
CA CYS A 134 13.23 -5.61 0.98
C CYS A 134 13.77 -5.91 -0.43
N LYS A 135 13.99 -7.20 -0.72
CA LYS A 135 14.54 -7.65 -1.99
C LYS A 135 13.50 -7.76 -3.10
N THR A 136 12.22 -7.78 -2.77
CA THR A 136 11.16 -7.88 -3.77
C THR A 136 10.66 -6.52 -4.21
N LEU A 137 10.90 -5.48 -3.41
CA LEU A 137 10.44 -4.13 -3.70
C LEU A 137 11.13 -3.55 -4.95
N VAL A 138 10.32 -3.21 -5.95
CA VAL A 138 10.73 -2.63 -7.24
C VAL A 138 10.30 -1.18 -7.35
N VAL A 139 9.14 -0.82 -6.79
CA VAL A 139 8.57 0.53 -6.85
C VAL A 139 8.21 0.97 -5.44
N LEU A 140 8.72 2.13 -5.05
CA LEU A 140 8.38 2.83 -3.82
C LEU A 140 7.98 4.25 -4.15
N LYS A 141 6.72 4.58 -3.95
CA LYS A 141 6.21 5.95 -4.02
C LYS A 141 5.73 6.39 -2.66
N ASN A 142 6.35 7.42 -2.13
CA ASN A 142 6.15 7.88 -0.77
C ASN A 142 5.81 9.37 -0.76
N ASN A 143 4.52 9.66 -0.74
CA ASN A 143 3.96 10.99 -0.55
C ASN A 143 3.56 11.19 0.93
N LEU A 144 4.51 10.95 1.82
CA LEU A 144 4.36 11.31 3.23
C LEU A 144 4.71 12.77 3.39
N LYS A 145 3.87 13.50 4.13
CA LYS A 145 4.13 14.92 4.43
C LYS A 145 5.09 15.14 5.61
N PHE A 146 5.88 14.12 5.96
CA PHE A 146 6.76 14.13 7.14
C PHE A 146 8.15 13.60 6.78
N ASN A 147 9.14 13.95 7.59
CA ASN A 147 10.54 13.67 7.31
C ASN A 147 10.83 12.16 7.32
N LEU A 148 11.53 11.67 6.30
CA LEU A 148 12.15 10.35 6.34
C LEU A 148 13.36 10.40 7.28
N SER A 149 13.39 9.55 8.31
CA SER A 149 14.61 9.34 9.06
C SER A 149 15.51 8.31 8.36
N ILE A 150 16.82 8.53 8.45
CA ILE A 150 17.79 7.52 8.04
C ILE A 150 17.62 6.33 8.98
N PRO A 151 17.34 5.13 8.46
CA PRO A 151 17.25 3.97 9.31
C PRO A 151 18.62 3.70 9.93
N ASP A 152 18.64 3.45 11.23
CA ASP A 152 19.84 2.97 11.93
C ASP A 152 20.12 1.52 11.47
N LEU A 153 20.89 1.43 10.38
CA LEU A 153 21.39 0.24 9.68
C LEU A 153 22.92 0.31 9.60
N ASP A 154 23.57 -0.85 9.57
CA ASP A 154 25.03 -0.92 9.38
C ASP A 154 25.45 -0.24 8.06
N GLU A 155 26.65 0.35 8.04
CA GLU A 155 27.15 1.13 6.89
C GLU A 155 27.26 0.32 5.59
N ASP A 156 27.43 -1.00 5.70
CA ASP A 156 27.58 -1.91 4.55
C ASP A 156 26.23 -2.37 3.95
N VAL A 157 25.10 -1.99 4.54
CA VAL A 157 23.77 -2.42 4.08
C VAL A 157 23.36 -1.64 2.84
N VAL A 158 23.25 -2.35 1.72
CA VAL A 158 22.66 -1.81 0.49
C VAL A 158 21.16 -1.57 0.71
N TRP A 159 20.73 -0.33 0.55
CA TRP A 159 19.31 0.00 0.62
C TRP A 159 18.61 -0.36 -0.68
N PHE A 160 17.39 -0.85 -0.59
CA PHE A 160 16.49 -1.04 -1.72
C PHE A 160 17.16 -1.80 -2.88
N PRO A 161 17.66 -3.02 -2.65
CA PRO A 161 18.61 -3.70 -3.54
C PRO A 161 18.09 -3.97 -4.96
N ASN A 162 16.77 -4.00 -5.16
CA ASN A 162 16.13 -4.23 -6.46
C ASN A 162 15.18 -3.09 -6.89
N LEU A 163 15.25 -1.94 -6.21
CA LEU A 163 14.34 -0.83 -6.44
C LEU A 163 14.71 -0.06 -7.69
N LYS A 164 13.75 0.05 -8.61
CA LYS A 164 13.87 0.74 -9.89
C LYS A 164 13.21 2.10 -9.88
N VAL A 165 12.12 2.26 -9.13
CA VAL A 165 11.37 3.52 -9.06
C VAL A 165 11.31 3.99 -7.62
N PHE A 166 11.85 5.17 -7.36
CA PHE A 166 11.82 5.81 -6.05
C PHE A 166 11.25 7.22 -6.19
N HIS A 167 10.01 7.40 -5.76
CA HIS A 167 9.36 8.71 -5.73
C HIS A 167 9.12 9.11 -4.28
N MET A 168 9.57 10.29 -3.89
CA MET A 168 9.47 10.77 -2.52
C MET A 168 9.16 12.26 -2.45
N VAL A 169 8.27 12.62 -1.55
CA VAL A 169 8.13 14.01 -1.09
C VAL A 169 8.95 14.17 0.19
N VAL A 170 9.90 15.10 0.18
CA VAL A 170 10.74 15.37 1.36
C VAL A 170 10.47 16.76 1.88
N HIS A 171 10.18 16.83 3.17
CA HIS A 171 10.10 18.06 3.93
C HIS A 171 11.41 18.24 4.67
N ASN A 172 12.10 19.38 4.47
CA ASN A 172 13.34 19.72 5.16
C ASN A 172 14.37 18.56 5.26
N PRO A 173 14.86 18.01 4.13
CA PRO A 173 15.83 16.91 4.13
C PRO A 173 17.07 17.27 4.95
N SER A 174 17.58 16.32 5.73
CA SER A 174 18.93 16.47 6.31
C SER A 174 19.98 16.23 5.22
N GLU A 175 21.12 16.92 5.31
CA GLU A 175 22.25 16.71 4.37
C GLU A 175 22.72 15.24 4.35
N ASP A 176 22.58 14.53 5.47
CA ASP A 176 22.98 13.12 5.59
C ASP A 176 22.04 12.19 4.83
N LEU A 177 20.73 12.50 4.81
CA LEU A 177 19.75 11.74 4.05
C LEU A 177 20.04 11.85 2.55
N GLU A 178 20.31 13.06 2.07
CA GLU A 178 20.65 13.29 0.66
C GLU A 178 21.88 12.47 0.25
N LYS A 179 22.98 12.54 1.02
CA LYS A 179 24.21 11.80 0.72
C LYS A 179 23.99 10.29 0.72
N ARG A 180 23.21 9.75 1.67
CA ARG A 180 22.97 8.31 1.76
C ARG A 180 21.98 7.79 0.73
N LEU A 181 20.98 8.60 0.33
CA LEU A 181 20.03 8.20 -0.70
C LEU A 181 20.78 7.88 -2.01
N PHE A 182 21.57 8.82 -2.54
CA PHE A 182 22.19 8.61 -3.87
C PHE A 182 23.24 7.50 -3.94
N CYS A 183 23.83 7.10 -2.80
CA CYS A 183 24.88 6.08 -2.79
C CYS A 183 24.36 4.64 -2.66
N ASN A 184 23.09 4.45 -2.28
CA ASN A 184 22.61 3.14 -1.84
C ASN A 184 21.64 2.45 -2.79
N PHE A 185 21.22 3.04 -3.91
CA PHE A 185 20.33 2.38 -4.87
C PHE A 185 21.11 1.76 -6.05
N PRO A 186 21.32 0.43 -6.10
CA PRO A 186 22.19 -0.18 -7.11
C PRO A 186 21.58 -0.27 -8.51
N VAL A 187 20.24 -0.26 -8.63
CA VAL A 187 19.51 -0.53 -9.88
C VAL A 187 18.42 0.50 -10.17
N LEU A 188 18.51 1.70 -9.59
CA LEU A 188 17.50 2.74 -9.75
C LEU A 188 17.44 3.23 -11.21
N GLU A 189 16.23 3.28 -11.75
CA GLU A 189 15.93 3.69 -13.13
C GLU A 189 15.17 5.03 -13.16
N ASP A 190 14.29 5.27 -12.17
CA ASP A 190 13.46 6.47 -12.04
C ASP A 190 13.53 7.02 -10.60
N LEU A 191 13.95 8.27 -10.48
CA LEU A 191 14.04 9.01 -9.23
C LEU A 191 13.24 10.30 -9.33
N CYS A 192 12.27 10.47 -8.43
CA CYS A 192 11.57 11.73 -8.23
C CYS A 192 11.67 12.15 -6.76
N VAL A 193 12.23 13.33 -6.52
CA VAL A 193 12.29 13.93 -5.18
C VAL A 193 11.64 15.31 -5.26
N GLU A 194 10.50 15.46 -4.61
CA GLU A 194 9.77 16.72 -4.53
C GLU A 194 10.03 17.35 -3.15
N GLY A 195 10.52 18.58 -3.14
CA GLY A 195 10.72 19.35 -1.92
C GLY A 195 9.57 20.33 -1.70
N SER A 196 9.01 20.35 -0.49
CA SER A 196 8.14 21.45 -0.05
C SER A 196 8.89 22.29 0.97
N LEU A 197 9.24 23.52 0.58
CA LEU A 197 9.71 24.53 1.52
C LEU A 197 8.53 24.91 2.42
N ALA A 198 8.73 24.92 3.74
CA ALA A 198 7.77 25.55 4.61
C ALA A 198 7.75 27.05 4.27
N GLU A 199 6.59 27.61 3.95
CA GLU A 199 6.43 29.06 4.03
C GLU A 199 6.45 29.41 5.53
N ASP A 200 7.39 30.29 5.92
CA ASP A 200 7.63 30.77 7.29
C ASP A 200 6.37 31.35 7.96
#